data_AF-A0A0X1T5N6-F1
#
_entry.id   AF-A0A0X1T5N6-F1
#
_cell.length_a   1.000
_cell.length_b   1.000
_cell.length_c   1.000
_cell.angle_alpha   90.00
_cell.angle_beta   90.00
_cell.angle_gamma   90.00
#
_symmetry.space_group_name_H-M   'P 1'
#
loop_
_entity.id
_entity.type
_entity.pdbx_description
1 polymer ?
#
loop_
_entity_poly.entity_id
_entity_poly.type
_entity_poly.pdbx_seq_one_letter_code
_entity_poly.pdbx_strand_id
1 'polypeptide(L)' 'MISQFAFHSMLIPILAGMLMLAVGFNFRERNAGPVLIWLGMLCILGTVVYKILAKLAEAE' A
#
# COMPACT_ATOMS: atom_id res chain seq x y z
N MET A 1 0.11 13.35 19.12
CA MET A 1 1.36 12.56 19.06
C MET A 1 1.03 11.25 18.36
N ILE A 2 1.47 11.05 17.11
CA ILE A 2 1.30 9.76 16.43
C ILE A 2 2.14 8.77 17.24
N SER A 3 1.48 7.88 17.98
CA SER A 3 2.15 6.82 18.73
C SER A 3 3.05 6.04 17.77
N GLN A 4 4.23 5.62 18.23
CA GLN A 4 5.13 4.72 17.51
C GLN A 4 4.35 3.57 16.84
N PHE A 5 3.27 3.10 17.48
CA PHE A 5 2.36 2.08 16.98
C PHE A 5 1.65 2.42 15.65
N ALA A 6 1.25 3.67 15.44
CA ALA A 6 0.59 4.11 14.22
C ALA A 6 1.59 4.25 13.05
N PHE A 7 2.86 4.53 13.33
CA PHE A 7 3.93 4.50 12.33
C PHE A 7 4.23 3.06 11.87
N HIS A 8 4.28 2.11 12.81
CA HIS A 8 4.49 0.68 12.50
C HIS A 8 3.28 0.04 11.81
N SER A 9 2.06 0.47 12.13
CA SER A 9 0.85 -0.03 11.45
C SER A 9 0.81 0.35 9.97
N MET A 10 1.52 1.40 9.55
CA MET A 10 1.63 1.81 8.15
C MET A 10 2.65 0.98 7.35
N LEU A 11 3.61 0.34 8.03
CA LEU A 11 4.57 -0.56 7.37
C LEU A 11 3.89 -1.82 6.84
N ILE A 12 2.89 -2.34 7.55
CA ILE A 12 2.18 -3.57 7.17
C ILE A 12 1.56 -3.48 5.76
N PRO A 13 0.71 -2.48 5.44
CA PRO A 13 0.12 -2.38 4.10
C PRO A 13 1.14 -2.04 3.01
N ILE A 14 2.19 -1.27 3.32
CA ILE A 14 3.27 -0.97 2.36
C ILE A 14 4.05 -2.24 2.03
N LEU A 15 4.46 -3.01 3.04
CA LEU A 15 5.17 -4.28 2.86
C LEU A 15 4.30 -5.31 2.13
N ALA A 16 3.01 -5.37 2.45
CA ALA A 16 2.06 -6.20 1.71
C ALA A 16 1.96 -5.78 0.24
N GLY A 17 1.88 -4.48 -0.04
CA GLY A 17 1.91 -3.93 -1.40
C GLY A 17 3.20 -4.27 -2.15
N MET A 18 4.35 -4.14 -1.49
CA MET A 18 5.66 -4.48 -2.07
C MET A 18 5.79 -5.98 -2.39
N LEU A 19 5.31 -6.86 -1.50
CA LEU A 19 5.27 -8.31 -1.76
C LEU A 19 4.35 -8.62 -2.94
N MET A 20 3.19 -7.97 -3.03
CA MET A 20 2.25 -8.16 -4.12
C MET A 20 2.82 -7.69 -5.47
N LEU A 21 3.57 -6.59 -5.48
CA LEU A 21 4.34 -6.14 -6.65
C LEU A 21 5.42 -7.15 -7.04
N ALA A 22 6.17 -7.69 -6.07
CA ALA A 22 7.21 -8.69 -6.33
C ALA A 22 6.62 -9.99 -6.90
N VAL A 23 5.51 -10.47 -6.36
CA VAL A 23 4.79 -11.65 -6.87
C VAL A 23 4.22 -11.35 -8.27
N GLY A 24 3.61 -10.18 -8.47
CA GLY A 24 3.08 -9.75 -9.77
C GLY A 24 4.17 -9.64 -10.84
N PHE A 25 5.36 -9.18 -10.47
CA PHE A 25 6.53 -9.11 -11.34
C PHE A 25 7.06 -10.50 -11.70
N ASN A 26 7.11 -11.43 -10.74
CA ASN A 26 7.50 -12.82 -11.00
C ASN A 26 6.53 -13.53 -11.96
N PHE A 27 5.23 -13.21 -11.91
CA PHE A 27 4.21 -13.76 -12.82
C PHE A 27 3.88 -12.85 -14.00
N ARG A 28 4.74 -11.87 -14.33
CA ARG A 28 4.48 -10.84 -15.35
C ARG A 28 4.10 -11.41 -16.72
N GLU A 29 4.63 -12.57 -17.07
CA GLU A 29 4.37 -13.22 -18.37
C GLU A 29 3.02 -13.96 -18.42
N ARG A 30 2.37 -14.17 -17.27
CA ARG A 30 1.01 -14.70 -17.19
C ARG A 30 0.04 -13.53 -17.18
N ASN A 31 -1.16 -13.70 -17.74
CA ASN A 31 -2.20 -12.66 -17.73
C ASN A 31 -2.51 -12.10 -16.32
N ALA A 32 -2.21 -12.85 -15.25
CA ALA A 32 -2.39 -12.42 -13.87
C ALA A 32 -1.29 -11.46 -13.35
N GLY A 33 -0.10 -11.43 -13.96
CA GLY A 33 1.03 -10.62 -13.50
C GLY A 33 0.76 -9.11 -13.52
N PRO A 34 0.34 -8.53 -14.66
CA PRO A 34 -0.02 -7.11 -14.73
C PRO A 34 -1.15 -6.73 -13.76
N VAL A 35 -2.11 -7.63 -13.53
CA VAL A 35 -3.22 -7.41 -12.58
C VAL A 35 -2.71 -7.37 -11.14
N LEU A 36 -1.81 -8.29 -10.75
CA LEU A 36 -1.19 -8.26 -9.43
C LEU A 36 -0.34 -7.01 -9.21
N ILE A 37 0.39 -6.56 -10.24
CA ILE A 37 1.17 -5.32 -10.16
C ILE A 37 0.25 -4.12 -9.94
N TRP A 38 -0.88 -4.07 -10.65
CA TRP A 38 -1.90 -3.04 -10.46
C TRP A 38 -2.47 -3.05 -9.04
N LEU A 39 -2.82 -4.23 -8.51
CA LEU A 39 -3.32 -4.37 -7.15
C LEU A 39 -2.29 -3.93 -6.11
N GLY A 40 -1.02 -4.30 -6.28
CA GLY A 40 0.07 -3.86 -5.40
C GLY A 40 0.25 -2.34 -5.41
N MET A 41 0.20 -1.71 -6.59
CA MET A 41 0.25 -0.25 -6.71
C MET A 41 -0.96 0.43 -6.06
N LEU A 42 -2.18 -0.07 -6.31
CA LEU A 42 -3.41 0.49 -5.74
C LEU A 42 -3.43 0.38 -4.21
N CYS A 43 -2.90 -0.70 -3.65
CA CYS A 43 -2.74 -0.87 -2.19
C CYS A 43 -1.84 0.23 -1.59
N ILE A 44 -0.68 0.47 -2.21
CA ILE A 44 0.26 1.51 -1.74
C ILE A 44 -0.37 2.90 -1.88
N LEU A 45 -0.98 3.20 -3.02
CA LEU A 45 -1.67 4.47 -3.27
C LEU A 45 -2.81 4.71 -2.28
N GLY A 46 -3.68 3.71 -2.06
CA GLY A 46 -4.78 3.80 -1.11
C GLY A 46 -4.31 4.08 0.31
N THR A 47 -3.19 3.47 0.72
CA THR A 47 -2.59 3.71 2.04
C THR A 47 -2.12 5.16 2.18
N VAL A 48 -1.47 5.71 1.14
CA VAL A 48 -1.02 7.11 1.14
C VAL A 48 -2.21 8.08 1.14
N VAL A 49 -3.22 7.82 0.30
CA VAL A 49 -4.43 8.66 0.21
C VAL A 49 -5.19 8.65 1.54
N TYR A 50 -5.39 7.48 2.15
CA TYR A 50 -5.99 7.37 3.48
C TYR A 50 -5.22 8.20 4.52
N LYS A 51 -3.89 8.16 4.46
CA LYS A 51 -3.04 8.93 5.37
C LYS A 51 -3.18 10.44 5.17
N ILE A 52 -3.31 10.90 3.93
CA ILE A 52 -3.58 12.31 3.61
C ILE A 52 -4.96 12.71 4.14
N LEU A 53 -5.99 11.90 3.88
CA LEU A 53 -7.35 12.17 4.38
C LEU A 53 -7.40 12.20 5.91
N ALA A 54 -6.81 11.23 6.59
CA ALA A 54 -6.76 11.18 8.04
C ALA A 54 -6.04 12.40 8.62
N LYS A 55 -4.96 12.86 7.97
CA LYS A 55 -4.24 14.07 8.37
C LYS A 55 -5.05 15.34 8.14
N LEU A 56 -5.85 15.41 7.08
CA LEU A 56 -6.76 16.53 6.82
C LEU A 56 -7.92 16.55 7.81
N ALA A 57 -8.50 15.39 8.12
CA ALA A 57 -9.60 15.26 9.07
C ALA A 57 -9.17 15.52 10.53
N GLU A 58 -7.93 15.21 10.90
CA GLU A 58 -7.37 15.56 12.22
C GLU A 58 -7.03 17.06 12.38
N ALA A 59 -7.01 17.83 11.28
CA ALA A 59 -6.65 19.24 11.29
C ALA A 59 -7.87 20.19 11.44
N GLU A 60 -9.08 19.63 11.48
CA GLU A 60 -10.34 20.31 11.83
C GLU A 60 -10.66 20.09 13.32
#